data_AF-G4YQ96-F1
#
_entry.id   AF-G4YQ96-F1
#
_cell.length_a   1.000
_cell.length_b   1.000
_cell.length_c   1.000
_cell.angle_alpha   90.00
_cell.angle_beta   90.00
_cell.angle_gamma   90.00
#
_symmetry.space_group_name_H-M   'P 1'
#
loop_
_entity.id
_entity.type
_entity.pdbx_description
1 polymer ?
#
loop_
_entity_poly.entity_id
_entity_poly.type
_entity_poly.pdbx_seq_one_letter_code
_entity_poly.pdbx_strand_id
1 'polypeptide(L)'
;MSLACASSAPMESPVAVKVKKIKTTKPREVMLGICGGVGPAAGLLLHQLILQNTDSAGEDQGHLNVCHFSRSEDMTDRTEYLVYAASSSADATDSDSECGSCCSEVSCDSVKEVENPACGMARTFAMMHAAATAGRARLVVGVPCNTFHAQPIWDEFIRRTGHASDVDHVHMLAETVAYVEKKLPSCKRVGLMSTTGTRNSRVYHDLLEPRGYTVVEVNTGATQQELHESIYNREWGVKSTAPSVSARCEANFHRYAKQLQEQGAEVIILGCTEIPFVFAGKTHFVGILLIDPMVALARAMIREADPSRLKPVDSTKKVPNMYSVVPLSVSKASSAPLVPLKYVGATTATTPSSKIPRANCS
;
A
#
# COMPACT_ATOMS: atom_id res chain seq x y z
N MET A 1 81.20 -6.45 -18.21
CA MET A 1 81.24 -5.25 -17.35
C MET A 1 79.80 -4.89 -16.99
N SER A 2 79.51 -4.88 -15.69
CA SER A 2 78.17 -4.84 -15.10
C SER A 2 77.37 -3.57 -15.46
N LEU A 3 76.10 -3.77 -15.81
CA LEU A 3 75.08 -2.72 -15.74
C LEU A 3 74.57 -2.63 -14.30
N ALA A 4 74.57 -1.40 -13.79
CA ALA A 4 74.24 -1.05 -12.41
C ALA A 4 72.75 -1.24 -12.09
N CYS A 5 72.47 -1.76 -10.89
CA CYS A 5 71.14 -1.76 -10.28
C CYS A 5 70.71 -0.33 -9.91
N ALA A 6 69.52 0.09 -10.34
CA ALA A 6 68.85 1.27 -9.82
C ALA A 6 68.14 0.93 -8.50
N SER A 7 68.45 1.65 -7.42
CA SER A 7 67.81 1.51 -6.12
C SER A 7 66.41 2.14 -6.14
N SER A 8 65.40 1.39 -5.73
CA SER A 8 64.05 1.89 -5.47
C SER A 8 63.99 2.71 -4.17
N ALA A 9 63.32 3.85 -4.22
CA ALA A 9 63.02 4.67 -3.05
C ALA A 9 61.98 3.95 -2.13
N PRO A 10 62.07 4.09 -0.80
CA PRO A 10 61.07 3.51 0.10
C PRO A 10 59.75 4.28 0.05
N MET A 11 58.63 3.56 -0.06
CA MET A 11 57.28 4.10 0.10
C MET A 11 57.08 4.66 1.51
N GLU A 12 56.66 5.91 1.61
CA GLU A 12 56.19 6.49 2.87
C GLU A 12 54.96 5.73 3.40
N SER A 13 54.99 5.37 4.68
CA SER A 13 53.85 4.73 5.36
C SER A 13 52.68 5.71 5.48
N PRO A 14 51.41 5.26 5.34
CA PRO A 14 50.27 6.15 5.49
C PRO A 14 50.19 6.68 6.93
N VAL A 15 50.18 8.01 7.06
CA VAL A 15 49.96 8.72 8.32
C VAL A 15 48.56 8.40 8.84
N ALA A 16 48.49 7.64 9.93
CA ALA A 16 47.24 7.33 10.61
C ALA A 16 46.66 8.59 11.27
N VAL A 17 45.66 9.20 10.64
CA VAL A 17 44.87 10.28 11.24
C VAL A 17 43.98 9.68 12.32
N LYS A 18 44.29 9.96 13.60
CA LYS A 18 43.42 9.63 14.73
C LYS A 18 42.16 10.50 14.68
N VAL A 19 41.10 9.99 14.06
CA VAL A 19 39.77 10.58 14.15
C VAL A 19 39.24 10.32 15.56
N LYS A 20 39.09 11.40 16.35
CA LYS A 20 38.32 11.36 17.60
C LYS A 20 36.90 10.88 17.26
N LYS A 21 36.44 9.80 17.88
CA LYS A 21 35.03 9.38 17.86
C LYS A 21 34.19 10.48 18.47
N ILE A 22 33.75 11.42 17.64
CA ILE A 22 32.59 12.25 17.94
C ILE A 22 31.43 11.26 18.01
N LYS A 23 30.77 11.14 19.17
CA LYS A 23 29.46 10.49 19.25
C LYS A 23 28.49 11.39 18.48
N THR A 24 28.48 11.25 17.16
CA THR A 24 27.36 11.72 16.36
C THR A 24 26.24 10.74 16.64
N THR A 25 25.26 11.16 17.42
CA THR A 25 23.94 10.52 17.42
C THR A 25 23.35 10.79 16.04
N LYS A 26 23.80 10.03 15.02
CA LYS A 26 23.17 10.06 13.71
C LYS A 26 21.69 9.79 13.96
N PRO A 27 20.78 10.68 13.52
CA PRO A 27 19.35 10.43 13.69
C PRO A 27 19.04 9.06 13.12
N ARG A 28 18.25 8.29 13.87
CA ARG A 28 17.90 6.93 13.50
C ARG A 28 17.26 6.97 12.11
N GLU A 29 17.79 6.18 11.18
CA GLU A 29 17.27 6.12 9.82
C GLU A 29 15.79 5.71 9.86
N VAL A 30 14.97 6.31 9.00
CA VAL A 30 13.56 5.97 8.89
C VAL A 30 13.29 5.38 7.52
N MET A 31 12.50 4.31 7.49
CA MET A 31 12.04 3.64 6.29
C MET A 31 10.51 3.66 6.27
N LEU A 32 9.94 3.99 5.12
CA LEU A 32 8.51 3.86 4.88
C LEU A 32 8.20 2.46 4.34
N GLY A 33 7.26 1.76 4.96
CA GLY A 33 6.78 0.44 4.54
C GLY A 33 5.41 0.54 3.87
N ILE A 34 5.32 0.16 2.60
CA ILE A 34 4.05 0.02 1.89
C ILE A 34 3.66 -1.46 1.88
N CYS A 35 2.62 -1.77 2.66
CA CYS A 35 1.96 -3.06 2.74
C CYS A 35 0.98 -3.23 1.55
N GLY A 36 1.50 -3.48 0.36
CA GLY A 36 0.74 -3.54 -0.90
C GLY A 36 0.04 -4.88 -1.18
N GLY A 37 -0.45 -5.06 -2.40
CA GLY A 37 -1.15 -6.30 -2.83
C GLY A 37 -2.67 -6.30 -2.56
N VAL A 38 -3.19 -5.31 -1.84
CA VAL A 38 -4.63 -5.09 -1.60
C VAL A 38 -5.32 -4.32 -2.73
N GLY A 39 -4.88 -4.60 -3.95
CA GLY A 39 -4.96 -3.74 -5.13
C GLY A 39 -3.52 -3.36 -5.53
N PRO A 40 -2.84 -4.09 -6.44
CA PRO A 40 -1.43 -3.83 -6.74
C PRO A 40 -1.19 -2.41 -7.29
N ALA A 41 -2.13 -1.88 -8.08
CA ALA A 41 -2.08 -0.51 -8.59
C ALA A 41 -2.14 0.54 -7.47
N ALA A 42 -2.89 0.29 -6.39
CA ALA A 42 -2.94 1.20 -5.24
C ALA A 42 -1.57 1.33 -4.56
N GLY A 43 -0.84 0.23 -4.38
CA GLY A 43 0.52 0.29 -3.82
C GLY A 43 1.47 1.16 -4.66
N LEU A 44 1.38 1.07 -6.00
CA LEU A 44 2.14 1.94 -6.89
C LEU A 44 1.76 3.41 -6.74
N LEU A 45 0.47 3.71 -6.68
CA LEU A 45 -0.03 5.07 -6.46
C LEU A 45 0.47 5.64 -5.12
N LEU A 46 0.46 4.86 -4.03
CA LEU A 46 0.97 5.33 -2.73
C LEU A 46 2.44 5.72 -2.81
N HIS A 47 3.26 4.86 -3.41
CA HIS A 47 4.69 5.14 -3.57
C HIS A 47 4.89 6.44 -4.36
N GLN A 48 4.13 6.61 -5.44
CA GLN A 48 4.19 7.82 -6.25
C GLN A 48 3.78 9.07 -5.47
N LEU A 49 2.72 8.99 -4.68
CA LEU A 49 2.26 10.08 -3.81
C LEU A 49 3.27 10.42 -2.72
N ILE A 50 4.01 9.44 -2.20
CA ILE A 50 5.12 9.67 -1.28
C ILE A 50 6.20 10.51 -1.97
N LEU A 51 6.64 10.14 -3.18
CA LEU A 51 7.62 10.91 -3.94
C LEU A 51 7.14 12.34 -4.19
N GLN A 52 5.87 12.50 -4.55
CA GLN A 52 5.28 13.80 -4.86
C GLN A 52 5.16 14.71 -3.64
N ASN A 53 4.81 14.16 -2.48
CA ASN A 53 4.61 14.95 -1.25
C ASN A 53 5.89 15.09 -0.42
N THR A 54 6.97 14.42 -0.78
CA THR A 54 8.28 14.59 -0.16
C THR A 54 9.00 15.78 -0.77
N ASP A 55 9.43 16.72 0.07
CA ASP A 55 10.42 17.74 -0.28
C ASP A 55 11.81 17.09 -0.28
N SER A 56 12.38 16.98 -1.47
CA SER A 56 13.69 16.37 -1.71
C SER A 56 14.80 17.38 -1.97
N ALA A 57 14.51 18.68 -1.85
CA ALA A 57 15.42 19.75 -2.26
C ALA A 57 15.92 19.63 -3.72
N GLY A 58 15.27 18.80 -4.56
CA GLY A 58 15.64 18.57 -5.95
C GLY A 58 16.70 17.48 -6.17
N GLU A 59 17.05 16.70 -5.15
CA GLU A 59 18.08 15.65 -5.21
C GLU A 59 17.52 14.25 -4.92
N ASP A 60 18.12 13.22 -5.52
CA ASP A 60 17.74 11.81 -5.28
C ASP A 60 17.93 11.41 -3.81
N GLN A 61 19.03 11.86 -3.20
CA GLN A 61 19.35 11.61 -1.79
C GLN A 61 18.38 12.32 -0.84
N GLY A 62 17.64 13.30 -1.35
CA GLY A 62 16.57 13.99 -0.66
C GLY A 62 15.24 13.23 -0.68
N HIS A 63 15.14 12.02 -1.24
CA HIS A 63 13.93 11.18 -1.14
C HIS A 63 13.95 10.23 0.08
N LEU A 64 12.78 9.85 0.58
CA LEU A 64 12.66 8.98 1.75
C LEU A 64 12.97 7.53 1.33
N ASN A 65 13.56 6.75 2.23
CA ASN A 65 13.72 5.32 1.98
C ASN A 65 12.34 4.66 2.01
N VAL A 66 11.99 3.92 0.95
CA VAL A 66 10.70 3.23 0.84
C VAL A 66 10.94 1.76 0.52
N CYS A 67 10.34 0.86 1.31
CA CYS A 67 10.18 -0.53 0.95
C CYS A 67 8.71 -0.80 0.59
N HIS A 68 8.48 -1.28 -0.63
CA HIS A 68 7.15 -1.63 -1.11
C HIS A 68 7.10 -3.12 -1.42
N PHE A 69 6.35 -3.87 -0.60
CA PHE A 69 6.07 -5.27 -0.86
C PHE A 69 4.61 -5.41 -1.30
N SER A 70 4.38 -5.97 -2.49
CA SER A 70 3.04 -6.21 -3.03
C SER A 70 2.81 -7.71 -3.18
N ARG A 71 2.18 -8.33 -2.17
CA ARG A 71 1.90 -9.78 -2.13
C ARG A 71 0.42 -10.05 -2.40
N SER A 72 -0.02 -9.83 -3.63
CA SER A 72 -1.43 -10.01 -4.01
C SER A 72 -1.94 -11.45 -3.83
N GLU A 73 -1.07 -12.45 -4.04
CA GLU A 73 -1.39 -13.88 -3.88
C GLU A 73 -1.74 -14.26 -2.43
N ASP A 74 -1.08 -13.63 -1.47
CA ASP A 74 -1.29 -13.88 -0.04
C ASP A 74 -2.61 -13.27 0.49
N MET A 75 -3.36 -12.56 -0.36
CA MET A 75 -4.32 -11.57 0.10
C MET A 75 -5.76 -11.98 -0.18
N THR A 76 -6.41 -12.51 0.85
CA THR A 76 -7.85 -12.81 0.87
C THR A 76 -8.67 -11.57 0.50
N ASP A 77 -9.81 -11.77 -0.18
CA ASP A 77 -10.70 -10.65 -0.44
C ASP A 77 -11.32 -10.12 0.86
N ARG A 78 -11.20 -8.81 1.06
CA ARG A 78 -11.63 -8.15 2.30
C ARG A 78 -13.16 -8.11 2.41
N THR A 79 -13.87 -7.96 1.28
CA THR A 79 -15.33 -7.93 1.29
C THR A 79 -15.88 -9.33 1.58
N GLU A 80 -15.31 -10.37 0.96
CA GLU A 80 -15.66 -11.76 1.23
C GLU A 80 -15.46 -12.13 2.70
N TYR A 81 -14.30 -11.79 3.27
CA TYR A 81 -14.03 -12.04 4.69
C TYR A 81 -15.01 -11.32 5.62
N LEU A 82 -15.33 -10.05 5.38
CA LEU A 82 -16.25 -9.30 6.24
C LEU A 82 -17.68 -9.86 6.20
N VAL A 83 -18.12 -10.36 5.03
CA VAL A 83 -19.41 -11.06 4.91
C VAL A 83 -19.38 -12.36 5.72
N TYR A 84 -18.32 -13.15 5.59
CA TYR A 84 -18.13 -14.40 6.36
C TYR A 84 -18.06 -14.17 7.88
N ALA A 85 -17.34 -13.13 8.31
CA ALA A 85 -17.20 -12.80 9.72
C ALA A 85 -18.55 -12.37 10.34
N ALA A 86 -19.35 -11.59 9.59
CA ALA A 86 -20.66 -11.16 10.04
C ALA A 86 -21.66 -12.32 10.18
N SER A 87 -21.65 -13.30 9.26
CA SER A 87 -22.51 -14.48 9.38
C SER A 87 -22.10 -15.39 10.53
N SER A 88 -20.80 -15.60 10.72
CA SER A 88 -20.28 -16.46 11.80
C SER A 88 -20.55 -15.91 13.20
N SER A 89 -20.66 -14.58 13.35
CA SER A 89 -21.01 -13.96 14.63
C SER A 89 -22.50 -14.06 14.98
N ALA A 90 -23.38 -14.23 14.00
CA ALA A 90 -24.83 -14.35 14.22
C ALA A 90 -25.21 -15.74 14.76
N ASP A 91 -24.60 -16.80 14.23
CA ASP A 91 -24.86 -18.19 14.62
C ASP A 91 -24.41 -18.52 16.06
N ALA A 92 -23.54 -17.71 16.66
CA ALA A 92 -23.06 -17.91 18.03
C ALA A 92 -24.03 -17.42 19.12
N THR A 93 -25.18 -16.82 18.76
CA THR A 93 -26.09 -16.16 19.71
C THR A 93 -27.42 -16.87 19.96
N ASP A 94 -27.63 -18.08 19.41
CA ASP A 94 -28.93 -18.77 19.45
C ASP A 94 -28.85 -20.23 19.98
N SER A 95 -28.08 -20.45 21.05
CA SER A 95 -27.89 -21.78 21.66
C SER A 95 -28.40 -21.92 23.10
N ASP A 96 -29.53 -21.31 23.42
CA ASP A 96 -30.35 -21.65 24.60
C ASP A 96 -31.79 -22.00 24.18
N SER A 97 -31.98 -23.16 23.54
CA SER A 97 -33.29 -23.82 23.50
C SER A 97 -33.15 -25.34 23.45
N GLU A 98 -33.72 -26.00 24.46
CA GLU A 98 -33.62 -27.44 24.74
C GLU A 98 -34.30 -28.34 23.70
N CYS A 99 -33.58 -29.39 23.31
CA CYS A 99 -33.99 -30.78 23.07
C CYS A 99 -35.40 -31.06 22.50
N GLY A 100 -35.43 -31.49 21.23
CA GLY A 100 -36.55 -32.20 20.62
C GLY A 100 -36.10 -33.03 19.42
N SER A 101 -35.71 -34.28 19.70
CA SER A 101 -35.49 -35.42 18.78
C SER A 101 -35.87 -35.24 17.30
N CYS A 102 -34.88 -35.42 16.40
CA CYS A 102 -34.96 -36.35 15.26
C CYS A 102 -33.62 -36.38 14.52
N CYS A 103 -33.07 -37.58 14.33
CA CYS A 103 -31.89 -37.84 13.52
C CYS A 103 -32.20 -37.52 12.05
N SER A 104 -31.70 -36.40 11.54
CA SER A 104 -31.48 -36.20 10.12
C SER A 104 -29.98 -36.03 9.88
N GLU A 105 -29.44 -36.87 9.02
CA GLU A 105 -28.07 -36.77 8.51
C GLU A 105 -27.92 -35.44 7.77
N VAL A 106 -27.48 -34.41 8.48
CA VAL A 106 -27.01 -33.18 7.85
C VAL A 106 -25.60 -33.47 7.36
N SER A 107 -25.50 -33.68 6.05
CA SER A 107 -24.28 -33.59 5.27
C SER A 107 -23.38 -32.48 5.84
N CYS A 108 -22.22 -32.85 6.37
CA CYS A 108 -21.19 -31.92 6.81
C CYS A 108 -20.60 -31.24 5.56
N ASP A 109 -21.32 -30.25 5.02
CA ASP A 109 -20.74 -29.29 4.10
C ASP A 109 -19.60 -28.61 4.85
N SER A 110 -18.37 -28.97 4.47
CA SER A 110 -17.14 -28.43 5.03
C SER A 110 -17.18 -26.91 4.91
N VAL A 111 -17.46 -26.23 6.01
CA VAL A 111 -17.46 -24.76 6.09
C VAL A 111 -16.10 -24.30 5.62
N LYS A 112 -16.06 -23.61 4.47
CA LYS A 112 -14.82 -23.09 3.91
C LYS A 112 -14.35 -21.94 4.80
N GLU A 113 -13.43 -22.21 5.70
CA GLU A 113 -12.80 -21.17 6.52
C GLU A 113 -12.16 -20.11 5.61
N VAL A 114 -12.51 -18.84 5.84
CA VAL A 114 -11.93 -17.69 5.13
C VAL A 114 -10.85 -17.07 6.01
N GLU A 115 -9.58 -17.12 5.60
CA GLU A 115 -8.46 -16.52 6.34
C GLU A 115 -8.67 -15.00 6.48
N ASN A 116 -8.55 -14.46 7.69
CA ASN A 116 -8.57 -13.01 7.91
C ASN A 116 -7.45 -12.35 7.07
N PRO A 117 -7.75 -11.36 6.22
CA PRO A 117 -6.75 -10.66 5.39
C PRO A 117 -5.55 -10.10 6.17
N ALA A 118 -5.70 -9.83 7.46
CA ALA A 118 -4.61 -9.44 8.35
C ALA A 118 -3.47 -10.47 8.40
N CYS A 119 -3.74 -11.76 8.24
CA CYS A 119 -2.74 -12.82 8.26
C CYS A 119 -1.75 -12.69 7.09
N GLY A 120 -2.27 -12.55 5.86
CA GLY A 120 -1.43 -12.30 4.68
C GLY A 120 -0.70 -10.97 4.74
N MET A 121 -1.32 -9.96 5.35
CA MET A 121 -0.66 -8.68 5.51
C MET A 121 0.45 -8.73 6.56
N ALA A 122 0.28 -9.51 7.63
CA ALA A 122 1.33 -9.75 8.63
C ALA A 122 2.54 -10.46 8.02
N ARG A 123 2.34 -11.39 7.06
CA ARG A 123 3.44 -11.99 6.28
C ARG A 123 4.21 -10.94 5.47
N THR A 124 3.49 -10.01 4.82
CA THR A 124 4.07 -8.88 4.07
C THR A 124 4.83 -7.94 5.00
N PHE A 125 4.25 -7.62 6.16
CA PHE A 125 4.86 -6.81 7.22
C PHE A 125 6.16 -7.44 7.75
N ALA A 126 6.20 -8.75 7.98
CA ALA A 126 7.39 -9.42 8.48
C ALA A 126 8.61 -9.23 7.56
N MET A 127 8.41 -9.20 6.24
CA MET A 127 9.47 -8.95 5.26
C MET A 127 10.03 -7.53 5.36
N MET A 128 9.17 -6.50 5.48
CA MET A 128 9.63 -5.11 5.66
C MET A 128 10.25 -4.87 7.03
N HIS A 129 9.71 -5.49 8.08
CA HIS A 129 10.29 -5.39 9.42
C HIS A 129 11.69 -6.02 9.48
N ALA A 130 11.89 -7.15 8.81
CA ALA A 130 13.22 -7.74 8.66
C ALA A 130 14.18 -6.82 7.89
N ALA A 131 13.73 -6.17 6.81
CA ALA A 131 14.53 -5.20 6.05
C ALA A 131 14.90 -3.97 6.90
N ALA A 132 13.93 -3.41 7.62
CA ALA A 132 14.16 -2.27 8.52
C ALA A 132 15.12 -2.63 9.67
N THR A 133 14.97 -3.82 10.25
CA THR A 133 15.85 -4.33 11.32
C THR A 133 17.29 -4.50 10.81
N ALA A 134 17.47 -5.08 9.62
CA ALA A 134 18.79 -5.22 8.99
C ALA A 134 19.44 -3.85 8.73
N GLY A 135 18.65 -2.86 8.32
CA GLY A 135 19.07 -1.47 8.16
C GLY A 135 19.20 -0.65 9.44
N ARG A 136 18.81 -1.20 10.61
CA ARG A 136 18.67 -0.47 11.89
C ARG A 136 17.79 0.79 11.77
N ALA A 137 16.79 0.73 10.88
CA ALA A 137 15.84 1.80 10.66
C ALA A 137 14.63 1.69 11.59
N ARG A 138 13.99 2.81 11.91
CA ARG A 138 12.58 2.84 12.35
C ARG A 138 11.69 2.66 11.12
N LEU A 139 10.58 1.94 11.26
CA LEU A 139 9.66 1.65 10.17
C LEU A 139 8.33 2.38 10.35
N VAL A 140 7.86 3.10 9.34
CA VAL A 140 6.52 3.71 9.31
C VAL A 140 5.68 2.98 8.26
N VAL A 141 4.64 2.29 8.68
CA VAL A 141 3.87 1.36 7.84
C VAL A 141 2.53 1.94 7.45
N GLY A 142 2.18 1.83 6.17
CA GLY A 142 0.86 2.15 5.63
C GLY A 142 0.30 1.03 4.77
N VAL A 143 -1.02 0.81 4.88
CA VAL A 143 -1.77 -0.15 4.05
C VAL A 143 -2.69 0.62 3.09
N PRO A 144 -2.48 0.56 1.76
CA PRO A 144 -3.30 1.31 0.80
C PRO A 144 -4.60 0.56 0.47
N CYS A 145 -5.50 0.40 1.44
CA CYS A 145 -6.82 -0.19 1.21
C CYS A 145 -7.84 0.26 2.26
N ASN A 146 -8.97 0.81 1.81
CA ASN A 146 -10.03 1.29 2.70
C ASN A 146 -10.64 0.14 3.50
N THR A 147 -11.06 -0.93 2.82
CA THR A 147 -11.73 -2.08 3.44
C THR A 147 -10.81 -2.85 4.41
N PHE A 148 -9.49 -2.82 4.21
CA PHE A 148 -8.54 -3.44 5.14
C PHE A 148 -8.56 -2.79 6.54
N HIS A 149 -8.98 -1.52 6.63
CA HIS A 149 -9.10 -0.81 7.90
C HIS A 149 -10.43 -1.07 8.59
N ALA A 150 -11.25 -2.00 8.10
CA ALA A 150 -12.39 -2.49 8.86
C ALA A 150 -11.91 -3.12 10.17
N GLN A 151 -12.59 -2.80 11.28
CA GLN A 151 -12.14 -3.16 12.62
C GLN A 151 -11.76 -4.65 12.77
N PRO A 152 -12.54 -5.64 12.30
CA PRO A 152 -12.17 -7.06 12.42
C PRO A 152 -10.85 -7.44 11.72
N ILE A 153 -10.43 -6.68 10.71
CA ILE A 153 -9.18 -6.90 9.98
C ILE A 153 -8.06 -6.08 10.60
N TRP A 154 -8.31 -4.79 10.86
CA TRP A 154 -7.29 -3.88 11.39
C TRP A 154 -6.83 -4.28 12.79
N ASP A 155 -7.75 -4.64 13.68
CA ASP A 155 -7.41 -5.04 15.05
C ASP A 155 -6.55 -6.30 15.05
N GLU A 156 -6.87 -7.27 14.18
CA GLU A 156 -6.08 -8.49 14.01
C GLU A 156 -4.69 -8.19 13.42
N PHE A 157 -4.59 -7.24 12.50
CA PHE A 157 -3.31 -6.80 11.94
C PHE A 157 -2.44 -6.18 13.04
N ILE A 158 -2.97 -5.22 13.80
CA ILE A 158 -2.27 -4.59 14.92
C ILE A 158 -1.91 -5.61 16.01
N ARG A 159 -2.77 -6.58 16.32
CA ARG A 159 -2.45 -7.65 17.27
C ARG A 159 -1.22 -8.46 16.85
N ARG A 160 -1.05 -8.69 15.53
CA ARG A 160 0.07 -9.46 14.97
C ARG A 160 1.34 -8.67 14.74
N THR A 161 1.25 -7.34 14.60
CA THR A 161 2.40 -6.52 14.17
C THR A 161 2.77 -5.43 15.16
N GLY A 162 1.85 -5.01 16.03
CA GLY A 162 2.01 -3.89 16.96
C GLY A 162 3.01 -4.11 18.08
N HIS A 163 3.43 -5.36 18.32
CA HIS A 163 4.50 -5.68 19.29
C HIS A 163 5.92 -5.53 18.69
N ALA A 164 6.04 -5.24 17.39
CA ALA A 164 7.32 -5.00 16.76
C ALA A 164 7.95 -3.69 17.26
N SER A 165 9.20 -3.74 17.69
CA SER A 165 9.93 -2.56 18.14
C SER A 165 10.20 -1.60 17.00
N ASP A 166 10.10 -0.30 17.25
CA ASP A 166 10.46 0.77 16.31
C ASP A 166 9.63 0.75 15.01
N VAL A 167 8.33 0.50 15.18
CA VAL A 167 7.35 0.49 14.10
C VAL A 167 6.16 1.38 14.45
N ASP A 168 5.80 2.27 13.54
CA ASP A 168 4.60 3.10 13.62
C ASP A 168 3.62 2.70 12.52
N HIS A 169 2.41 2.30 12.91
CA HIS A 169 1.34 1.92 11.98
C HIS A 169 0.43 3.10 11.73
N VAL A 170 0.38 3.57 10.48
CA VAL A 170 -0.48 4.69 10.08
C VAL A 170 -1.84 4.18 9.66
N HIS A 171 -2.88 4.58 10.41
CA HIS A 171 -4.26 4.24 10.08
C HIS A 171 -4.82 5.20 9.01
N MET A 172 -4.95 4.73 7.77
CA MET A 172 -5.31 5.56 6.61
C MET A 172 -6.63 6.33 6.78
N LEU A 173 -7.67 5.69 7.31
CA LEU A 173 -8.99 6.34 7.39
C LEU A 173 -9.05 7.43 8.46
N ALA A 174 -8.43 7.20 9.62
CA ALA A 174 -8.28 8.22 10.65
C ALA A 174 -7.53 9.45 10.12
N GLU A 175 -6.44 9.24 9.37
CA GLU A 175 -5.70 10.32 8.70
C GLU A 175 -6.54 11.03 7.63
N THR A 176 -7.41 10.29 6.92
CA THR A 176 -8.33 10.85 5.93
C THR A 176 -9.37 11.76 6.60
N VAL A 177 -9.95 11.33 7.72
CA VAL A 177 -10.90 12.14 8.49
C VAL A 177 -10.24 13.38 9.07
N ALA A 178 -9.05 13.24 9.68
CA ALA A 178 -8.28 14.39 10.18
C ALA A 178 -7.91 15.38 9.05
N TYR A 179 -7.65 14.87 7.84
CA TYR A 179 -7.41 15.71 6.67
C TYR A 179 -8.65 16.47 6.23
N VAL A 180 -9.85 15.86 6.28
CA VAL A 180 -11.13 16.55 6.02
C VAL A 180 -11.37 17.63 7.07
N GLU A 181 -11.26 17.32 8.37
CA GLU A 181 -11.45 18.26 9.47
C GLU A 181 -10.57 19.50 9.33
N LYS A 182 -9.28 19.31 9.04
CA LYS A 182 -8.34 20.41 8.87
C LYS A 182 -8.62 21.26 7.65
N LYS A 183 -9.03 20.64 6.54
CA LYS A 183 -9.20 21.32 5.25
C LYS A 183 -10.56 22.02 5.13
N LEU A 184 -11.59 21.46 5.77
CA LEU A 184 -12.98 21.90 5.69
C LEU A 184 -13.63 21.90 7.09
N PRO A 185 -13.23 22.82 8.00
CA PRO A 185 -13.68 22.81 9.39
C PRO A 185 -15.20 23.03 9.55
N SER A 186 -15.83 23.67 8.56
CA SER A 186 -17.28 23.92 8.55
C SER A 186 -18.09 22.80 7.86
N CYS A 187 -17.43 21.81 7.26
CA CYS A 187 -18.09 20.70 6.57
C CYS A 187 -18.87 19.84 7.58
N LYS A 188 -20.07 19.41 7.18
CA LYS A 188 -20.94 18.51 7.92
C LYS A 188 -21.39 17.32 7.10
N ARG A 189 -21.36 17.38 5.76
CA ARG A 189 -21.90 16.31 4.90
C ARG A 189 -20.82 15.75 3.99
N VAL A 190 -20.41 14.51 4.24
CA VAL A 190 -19.31 13.83 3.53
C VAL A 190 -19.88 12.76 2.62
N GLY A 191 -19.78 12.96 1.31
CA GLY A 191 -20.05 11.95 0.30
C GLY A 191 -19.03 10.80 0.39
N LEU A 192 -19.50 9.57 0.25
CA LEU A 192 -18.64 8.38 0.26
C LEU A 192 -18.97 7.48 -0.94
N MET A 193 -17.96 7.20 -1.77
CA MET A 193 -18.02 6.20 -2.83
C MET A 193 -17.18 5.00 -2.41
N SER A 194 -17.80 3.89 -2.05
CA SER A 194 -17.08 2.75 -1.49
C SER A 194 -17.70 1.40 -1.88
N THR A 195 -16.91 0.34 -1.74
CA THR A 195 -17.37 -1.03 -1.96
C THR A 195 -18.46 -1.38 -0.93
N THR A 196 -19.35 -2.32 -1.27
CA THR A 196 -20.33 -2.87 -0.31
C THR A 196 -19.71 -3.34 1.00
N GLY A 197 -18.52 -3.98 0.95
CA GLY A 197 -17.80 -4.36 2.17
C GLY A 197 -17.43 -3.16 3.04
N THR A 198 -16.94 -2.08 2.44
CA THR A 198 -16.58 -0.83 3.14
C THR A 198 -17.81 -0.16 3.75
N ARG A 199 -18.93 -0.12 3.00
CA ARG A 199 -20.21 0.43 3.46
C ARG A 199 -20.78 -0.35 4.63
N ASN A 200 -20.88 -1.67 4.52
CA ASN A 200 -21.51 -2.53 5.52
C ASN A 200 -20.67 -2.64 6.80
N SER A 201 -19.34 -2.61 6.69
CA SER A 201 -18.44 -2.57 7.85
C SER A 201 -18.26 -1.17 8.44
N ARG A 202 -18.94 -0.16 7.88
CA ARG A 202 -19.07 1.18 8.47
C ARG A 202 -17.74 1.88 8.77
N VAL A 203 -16.67 1.52 8.08
CA VAL A 203 -15.30 1.95 8.41
C VAL A 203 -15.10 3.47 8.41
N TYR A 204 -15.89 4.20 7.63
CA TYR A 204 -15.89 5.67 7.63
C TYR A 204 -16.98 6.24 8.53
N HIS A 205 -18.17 5.63 8.57
CA HIS A 205 -19.28 6.08 9.43
C HIS A 205 -18.86 6.14 10.89
N ASP A 206 -18.22 5.07 11.39
CA ASP A 206 -17.81 4.97 12.79
C ASP A 206 -16.67 5.94 13.15
N LEU A 207 -15.95 6.46 12.14
CA LEU A 207 -14.99 7.55 12.32
C LEU A 207 -15.64 8.93 12.17
N LEU A 208 -16.58 9.12 11.25
CA LEU A 208 -17.14 10.42 10.88
C LEU A 208 -18.31 10.86 11.78
N GLU A 209 -19.25 9.96 12.07
CA GLU A 209 -20.49 10.27 12.79
C GLU A 209 -20.25 10.79 14.22
N PRO A 210 -19.33 10.22 15.03
CA PRO A 210 -19.02 10.75 16.37
C PRO A 210 -18.45 12.19 16.35
N ARG A 211 -17.96 12.65 15.20
CA ARG A 211 -17.44 14.01 14.98
C ARG A 211 -18.49 14.98 14.42
N GLY A 212 -19.75 14.53 14.31
CA GLY A 212 -20.87 15.31 13.84
C GLY A 212 -20.94 15.46 12.32
N TYR A 213 -20.30 14.55 11.57
CA TYR A 213 -20.49 14.45 10.12
C TYR A 213 -21.65 13.50 9.80
N THR A 214 -22.38 13.84 8.73
CA THR A 214 -23.34 12.96 8.08
C THR A 214 -22.68 12.34 6.85
N VAL A 215 -22.66 11.01 6.78
CA VAL A 215 -22.18 10.30 5.58
C VAL A 215 -23.30 10.26 4.54
N VAL A 216 -23.01 10.73 3.33
CA VAL A 216 -23.91 10.72 2.17
C VAL A 216 -23.41 9.65 1.21
N GLU A 217 -24.26 8.71 0.83
CA GLU A 217 -23.89 7.57 -0.01
C GLU A 217 -24.91 7.37 -1.13
N VAL A 218 -24.51 6.68 -2.20
CA VAL A 218 -25.46 6.27 -3.24
C VAL A 218 -26.56 5.38 -2.64
N ASN A 219 -27.74 5.38 -3.26
CA ASN A 219 -28.87 4.58 -2.78
C ASN A 219 -28.49 3.09 -2.62
N THR A 220 -29.01 2.45 -1.59
CA THR A 220 -28.86 1.01 -1.37
C THR A 220 -29.55 0.21 -2.48
N GLY A 221 -29.27 -1.09 -2.57
CA GLY A 221 -29.81 -1.96 -3.63
C GLY A 221 -29.04 -1.81 -4.95
N ALA A 222 -29.76 -1.59 -6.05
CA ALA A 222 -29.21 -1.66 -7.41
C ALA A 222 -28.04 -0.69 -7.65
N THR A 223 -28.12 0.56 -7.17
CA THR A 223 -27.05 1.56 -7.37
C THR A 223 -25.79 1.20 -6.59
N GLN A 224 -25.92 0.74 -5.34
CA GLN A 224 -24.77 0.25 -4.58
C GLN A 224 -24.13 -0.97 -5.24
N GLN A 225 -24.93 -1.90 -5.76
CA GLN A 225 -24.39 -3.07 -6.46
C GLN A 225 -23.67 -2.68 -7.74
N GLU A 226 -24.21 -1.72 -8.51
CA GLU A 226 -23.55 -1.20 -9.71
C GLU A 226 -22.23 -0.48 -9.40
N LEU A 227 -22.18 0.27 -8.29
CA LEU A 227 -20.94 0.88 -7.80
C LEU A 227 -19.92 -0.20 -7.42
N HIS A 228 -20.35 -1.22 -6.67
CA HIS A 228 -19.50 -2.36 -6.33
C HIS A 228 -18.93 -3.05 -7.57
N GLU A 229 -19.77 -3.34 -8.57
CA GLU A 229 -19.33 -3.91 -9.86
C GLU A 229 -18.36 -2.99 -10.61
N SER A 230 -18.56 -1.67 -10.53
CA SER A 230 -17.63 -0.70 -11.14
C SER A 230 -16.22 -0.77 -10.53
N ILE A 231 -16.10 -1.32 -9.31
CA ILE A 231 -14.82 -1.61 -8.67
C ILE A 231 -14.36 -3.04 -9.00
N TYR A 232 -15.21 -4.04 -8.77
CA TYR A 232 -14.82 -5.44 -8.65
C TYR A 232 -15.00 -6.28 -9.92
N ASN A 233 -15.75 -5.80 -10.91
CA ASN A 233 -16.01 -6.59 -12.09
C ASN A 233 -14.69 -7.00 -12.77
N ARG A 234 -14.52 -8.30 -13.02
CA ARG A 234 -13.24 -8.88 -13.46
C ARG A 234 -12.80 -8.44 -14.85
N GLU A 235 -13.70 -7.92 -15.67
CA GLU A 235 -13.40 -7.53 -17.06
C GLU A 235 -13.22 -6.03 -17.22
N TRP A 236 -14.08 -5.23 -16.58
CA TRP A 236 -14.15 -3.79 -16.82
C TRP A 236 -14.09 -2.93 -15.54
N GLY A 237 -14.16 -3.54 -14.36
CA GLY A 237 -14.06 -2.83 -13.09
C GLY A 237 -12.67 -2.23 -12.88
N VAL A 238 -12.58 -1.13 -12.12
CA VAL A 238 -11.30 -0.44 -11.96
C VAL A 238 -10.25 -1.32 -11.28
N LYS A 239 -10.62 -2.29 -10.43
CA LYS A 239 -9.65 -3.16 -9.75
C LYS A 239 -8.98 -4.18 -10.67
N SER A 240 -9.64 -4.59 -11.75
CA SER A 240 -9.06 -5.50 -12.74
C SER A 240 -8.33 -4.77 -13.88
N THR A 241 -8.67 -3.49 -14.11
CA THR A 241 -8.14 -2.71 -15.23
C THR A 241 -7.11 -1.66 -14.82
N ALA A 242 -7.05 -1.27 -13.53
CA ALA A 242 -6.12 -0.27 -13.04
C ALA A 242 -4.66 -0.61 -13.38
N PRO A 243 -3.84 0.38 -13.77
CA PRO A 243 -4.13 1.82 -13.70
C PRO A 243 -5.00 2.38 -14.85
N SER A 244 -5.36 1.57 -15.84
CA SER A 244 -6.30 1.97 -16.89
C SER A 244 -7.75 1.93 -16.38
N VAL A 245 -8.61 2.78 -16.93
CA VAL A 245 -10.02 2.87 -16.53
C VAL A 245 -10.90 2.62 -17.75
N SER A 246 -11.87 1.71 -17.62
CA SER A 246 -12.86 1.50 -18.66
C SER A 246 -13.81 2.70 -18.77
N ALA A 247 -14.26 3.02 -19.99
CA ALA A 247 -15.20 4.12 -20.20
C ALA A 247 -16.50 3.96 -19.39
N ARG A 248 -16.95 2.70 -19.20
CA ARG A 248 -18.10 2.37 -18.35
C ARG A 248 -17.84 2.73 -16.89
N CYS A 249 -16.69 2.32 -16.35
CA CYS A 249 -16.31 2.64 -14.98
C CYS A 249 -16.21 4.16 -14.77
N GLU A 250 -15.57 4.87 -15.71
CA GLU A 250 -15.46 6.34 -15.67
C GLU A 250 -16.84 7.02 -15.66
N ALA A 251 -17.71 6.65 -16.60
CA ALA A 251 -19.07 7.20 -16.66
C ALA A 251 -19.87 6.94 -15.37
N ASN A 252 -19.75 5.74 -14.79
CA ASN A 252 -20.42 5.37 -13.56
C ASN A 252 -19.98 6.21 -12.36
N PHE A 253 -18.67 6.34 -12.11
CA PHE A 253 -18.18 7.16 -10.99
C PHE A 253 -18.43 8.66 -11.17
N HIS A 254 -18.39 9.17 -12.40
CA HIS A 254 -18.83 10.53 -12.69
C HIS A 254 -20.31 10.75 -12.35
N ARG A 255 -21.18 9.77 -12.63
CA ARG A 255 -22.60 9.82 -12.25
C ARG A 255 -22.79 9.74 -10.74
N TYR A 256 -22.09 8.83 -10.04
CA TYR A 256 -22.16 8.73 -8.58
C TYR A 256 -21.72 10.01 -7.89
N ALA A 257 -20.63 10.64 -8.36
CA ALA A 257 -20.17 11.91 -7.79
C ALA A 257 -21.21 13.04 -7.95
N LYS A 258 -21.86 13.14 -9.11
CA LYS A 258 -22.98 14.08 -9.32
C LYS A 258 -24.16 13.79 -8.39
N GLN A 259 -24.55 12.52 -8.27
CA GLN A 259 -25.63 12.11 -7.38
C GLN A 259 -25.32 12.49 -5.92
N LEU A 260 -24.11 12.24 -5.43
CA LEU A 260 -23.72 12.61 -4.06
C LEU A 260 -23.75 14.12 -3.84
N GLN A 261 -23.28 14.91 -4.82
CA GLN A 261 -23.38 16.36 -4.79
C GLN A 261 -24.85 16.82 -4.72
N GLU A 262 -25.73 16.28 -5.56
CA GLU A 262 -27.16 16.60 -5.57
C GLU A 262 -27.87 16.21 -4.27
N GLN A 263 -27.39 15.15 -3.59
CA GLN A 263 -27.82 14.75 -2.25
C GLN A 263 -27.22 15.62 -1.12
N GLY A 264 -26.48 16.67 -1.48
CA GLY A 264 -25.92 17.65 -0.55
C GLY A 264 -24.62 17.21 0.13
N ALA A 265 -23.82 16.34 -0.48
CA ALA A 265 -22.43 16.19 -0.06
C ALA A 265 -21.67 17.50 -0.30
N GLU A 266 -20.84 17.92 0.65
CA GLU A 266 -20.00 19.12 0.56
C GLU A 266 -18.56 18.77 0.13
N VAL A 267 -18.19 17.52 0.34
CA VAL A 267 -16.93 16.90 -0.05
C VAL A 267 -17.18 15.43 -0.35
N ILE A 268 -16.38 14.80 -1.22
CA ILE A 268 -16.50 13.36 -1.51
C ILE A 268 -15.19 12.64 -1.18
N ILE A 269 -15.25 11.64 -0.32
CA ILE A 269 -14.16 10.68 -0.09
C ILE A 269 -14.20 9.59 -1.16
N LEU A 270 -13.06 9.39 -1.82
CA LEU A 270 -12.83 8.29 -2.76
C LEU A 270 -12.54 7.00 -1.96
N GLY A 271 -13.59 6.42 -1.37
CA GLY A 271 -13.57 5.33 -0.39
C GLY A 271 -13.11 3.96 -0.89
N CYS A 272 -12.45 3.88 -2.04
CA CYS A 272 -11.72 2.73 -2.55
C CYS A 272 -10.47 3.24 -3.27
N THR A 273 -9.33 2.61 -3.04
CA THR A 273 -8.00 3.10 -3.44
C THR A 273 -7.75 3.05 -4.94
N GLU A 274 -8.64 2.38 -5.69
CA GLU A 274 -8.66 2.38 -7.15
C GLU A 274 -9.50 3.53 -7.75
N ILE A 275 -10.43 4.12 -6.99
CA ILE A 275 -11.28 5.24 -7.48
C ILE A 275 -10.45 6.46 -7.93
N PRO A 276 -9.32 6.84 -7.30
CA PRO A 276 -8.50 7.95 -7.78
C PRO A 276 -8.07 7.83 -9.25
N PHE A 277 -7.91 6.61 -9.79
CA PHE A 277 -7.61 6.41 -11.21
C PHE A 277 -8.71 6.94 -12.11
N VAL A 278 -9.97 6.80 -11.69
CA VAL A 278 -11.15 7.23 -12.44
C VAL A 278 -11.18 8.74 -12.62
N PHE A 279 -10.79 9.50 -11.60
CA PHE A 279 -10.79 10.96 -11.65
C PHE A 279 -9.49 11.54 -12.22
N ALA A 280 -8.56 10.69 -12.66
CA ALA A 280 -7.27 11.10 -13.20
C ALA A 280 -6.52 12.13 -12.33
N GLY A 281 -6.62 12.01 -11.01
CA GLY A 281 -5.96 12.92 -10.07
C GLY A 281 -6.60 14.29 -9.92
N LYS A 282 -7.78 14.51 -10.51
CA LYS A 282 -8.54 15.73 -10.28
C LYS A 282 -8.81 15.86 -8.77
N THR A 283 -8.50 17.04 -8.24
CA THR A 283 -8.83 17.39 -6.84
C THR A 283 -10.27 17.84 -6.70
N HIS A 284 -10.92 18.23 -7.80
CA HIS A 284 -12.32 18.64 -7.83
C HIS A 284 -13.02 18.03 -9.04
N PHE A 285 -14.30 17.70 -8.87
CA PHE A 285 -15.17 17.27 -9.95
C PHE A 285 -16.54 17.91 -9.74
N VAL A 286 -17.16 18.43 -10.80
CA VAL A 286 -18.46 19.15 -10.73
C VAL A 286 -18.57 20.20 -9.60
N GLY A 287 -17.45 20.85 -9.26
CA GLY A 287 -17.39 21.87 -8.20
C GLY A 287 -17.23 21.34 -6.77
N ILE A 288 -17.29 20.02 -6.56
CA ILE A 288 -17.07 19.40 -5.25
C ILE A 288 -15.61 18.95 -5.10
N LEU A 289 -15.06 19.12 -3.89
CA LEU A 289 -13.72 18.64 -3.55
C LEU A 289 -13.73 17.10 -3.45
N LEU A 290 -12.74 16.47 -4.08
CA LEU A 290 -12.46 15.05 -3.95
C LEU A 290 -11.34 14.85 -2.92
N ILE A 291 -11.56 13.95 -1.98
CA ILE A 291 -10.60 13.55 -0.95
C ILE A 291 -10.11 12.16 -1.30
N ASP A 292 -8.84 12.07 -1.65
CA ASP A 292 -8.14 10.81 -1.89
C ASP A 292 -7.49 10.32 -0.58
N PRO A 293 -7.95 9.20 0.00
CA PRO A 293 -7.34 8.61 1.20
C PRO A 293 -5.84 8.27 1.01
N MET A 294 -5.41 8.00 -0.22
CA MET A 294 -4.01 7.71 -0.53
C MET A 294 -3.11 8.92 -0.35
N VAL A 295 -3.62 10.13 -0.65
CA VAL A 295 -2.92 11.39 -0.38
C VAL A 295 -2.80 11.61 1.12
N ALA A 296 -3.88 11.35 1.88
CA ALA A 296 -3.85 11.46 3.34
C ALA A 296 -2.82 10.48 3.95
N LEU A 297 -2.82 9.22 3.50
CA LEU A 297 -1.86 8.21 3.93
C LEU A 297 -0.41 8.60 3.60
N ALA A 298 -0.11 8.96 2.35
CA ALA A 298 1.24 9.36 1.94
C ALA A 298 1.77 10.51 2.80
N ARG A 299 0.94 11.54 3.00
CA ARG A 299 1.31 12.72 3.79
C ARG A 299 1.51 12.38 5.26
N ALA A 300 0.67 11.52 5.82
CA ALA A 300 0.81 11.05 7.21
C ALA A 300 2.08 10.23 7.40
N MET A 301 2.40 9.32 6.48
CA MET A 301 3.63 8.53 6.50
C MET A 301 4.88 9.42 6.42
N ILE A 302 4.89 10.43 5.54
CA ILE A 302 5.98 11.41 5.45
C ILE A 302 6.08 12.23 6.74
N ARG A 303 4.95 12.73 7.27
CA ARG A 303 4.90 13.50 8.52
C ARG A 303 5.49 12.71 9.68
N GLU A 304 5.10 11.44 9.78
CA GLU A 304 5.56 10.53 10.82
C GLU A 304 7.05 10.22 10.65
N ALA A 305 7.53 10.06 9.41
CA ALA A 305 8.94 9.80 9.14
C ALA A 305 9.83 11.02 9.40
N ASP A 306 9.49 12.15 8.81
CA ASP A 306 10.20 13.43 8.93
C ASP A 306 9.29 14.60 8.50
N PRO A 307 8.73 15.38 9.44
CA PRO A 307 7.81 16.46 9.12
C PRO A 307 8.47 17.61 8.36
N SER A 308 9.79 17.83 8.45
CA SER A 308 10.45 18.90 7.67
C SER A 308 10.55 18.56 6.19
N ARG A 309 10.31 17.30 5.82
CA ARG A 309 10.31 16.82 4.44
C ARG A 309 8.90 16.70 3.86
N LEU A 310 7.87 17.07 4.61
CA LEU A 310 6.51 17.10 4.07
C LEU A 310 6.26 18.42 3.34
N LYS A 311 5.96 18.33 2.04
CA LYS A 311 5.54 19.50 1.28
C LYS A 311 4.25 20.12 1.86
N PRO A 312 4.14 21.46 1.85
CA PRO A 312 2.90 22.14 2.23
C PRO A 312 1.74 21.66 1.33
N VAL A 313 0.51 21.79 1.84
CA VAL A 313 -0.70 21.50 1.05
C VAL A 313 -0.83 22.60 0.00
N ASP A 314 -0.24 22.39 -1.18
CA ASP A 314 -0.25 23.40 -2.25
C ASP A 314 -1.59 23.30 -3.00
N SER A 315 -2.48 24.27 -2.83
CA SER A 315 -3.79 24.32 -3.48
C SER A 315 -3.74 24.79 -4.94
N THR A 316 -2.55 25.12 -5.47
CA THR A 316 -2.41 25.91 -6.71
C THR A 316 -1.61 25.22 -7.83
N LYS A 317 -0.82 24.18 -7.53
CA LYS A 317 -0.05 23.46 -8.56
C LYS A 317 -0.88 22.35 -9.16
N LYS A 318 -1.04 22.36 -10.49
CA LYS A 318 -1.52 21.19 -11.24
C LYS A 318 -0.58 20.03 -10.90
N VAL A 319 -1.13 18.98 -10.27
CA VAL A 319 -0.43 17.69 -10.21
C VAL A 319 -0.18 17.31 -11.67
N PRO A 320 1.08 17.05 -12.09
CA PRO A 320 1.36 16.59 -13.45
C PRO A 320 0.41 15.44 -13.80
N ASN A 321 -0.09 15.41 -15.04
CA ASN A 321 -1.08 14.43 -15.49
C ASN A 321 -0.48 13.01 -15.50
N MET A 322 -0.42 12.41 -14.33
CA MET A 322 0.28 11.16 -14.05
C MET A 322 -0.64 9.95 -14.14
N TYR A 323 -1.93 10.22 -14.05
CA TYR A 323 -3.00 9.28 -14.37
C TYR A 323 -3.23 9.19 -15.88
N SER A 324 -2.18 9.41 -16.68
CA SER A 324 -2.24 9.26 -18.12
C SER A 324 -2.61 7.81 -18.39
N VAL A 325 -3.90 7.60 -18.59
CA VAL A 325 -4.51 6.38 -19.10
C VAL A 325 -3.80 6.14 -20.42
N VAL A 326 -2.87 5.18 -20.45
CA VAL A 326 -2.47 4.60 -21.73
C VAL A 326 -3.74 3.89 -22.20
N PRO A 327 -4.36 4.32 -23.31
CA PRO A 327 -5.48 3.58 -23.86
C PRO A 327 -5.02 2.13 -24.03
N LEU A 328 -5.88 1.16 -23.73
CA LEU A 328 -5.62 -0.24 -24.09
C LEU A 328 -5.47 -0.31 -25.62
N SER A 329 -4.27 -0.06 -26.13
CA SER A 329 -3.95 -0.29 -27.52
C SER A 329 -3.78 -1.79 -27.65
N VAL A 330 -4.65 -2.42 -28.45
CA VAL A 330 -4.48 -3.82 -28.84
C VAL A 330 -3.26 -3.89 -29.76
N SER A 331 -2.06 -4.03 -29.20
CA SER A 331 -0.88 -4.35 -30.00
C SER A 331 -1.00 -5.81 -30.42
N LYS A 332 -1.02 -6.07 -31.74
CA LYS A 332 -0.80 -7.43 -32.26
C LYS A 332 0.53 -7.93 -31.70
N ALA A 333 0.49 -8.96 -30.86
CA ALA A 333 1.68 -9.56 -30.30
C ALA A 333 2.59 -10.05 -31.45
N SER A 334 3.83 -9.55 -31.49
CA SER A 334 4.88 -10.16 -32.30
C SER A 334 5.25 -11.49 -31.64
N SER A 335 5.12 -12.58 -32.39
CA SER A 335 5.35 -13.95 -31.94
C SER A 335 6.84 -14.34 -31.84
N ALA A 336 7.74 -13.36 -31.71
CA ALA A 336 9.16 -13.65 -31.59
C ALA A 336 9.47 -14.15 -30.17
N PRO A 337 9.99 -15.37 -29.98
CA PRO A 337 10.39 -15.84 -28.66
C PRO A 337 11.52 -14.96 -28.11
N LEU A 338 11.32 -14.40 -26.92
CA LEU A 338 12.38 -13.70 -26.20
C LEU A 338 13.45 -14.71 -25.80
N VAL A 339 14.66 -14.54 -26.33
CA VAL A 339 15.82 -15.35 -25.94
C VAL A 339 16.26 -14.89 -24.54
N PRO A 340 16.37 -15.78 -23.54
CA PRO A 340 16.87 -15.40 -22.22
C PRO A 340 18.31 -14.88 -22.32
N LEU A 341 18.55 -13.67 -21.84
CA LEU A 341 19.90 -13.16 -21.60
C LEU A 341 20.54 -14.02 -20.51
N LYS A 342 21.43 -14.95 -20.91
CA LYS A 342 22.28 -15.67 -19.97
C LYS A 342 23.29 -14.69 -19.39
N TYR A 343 23.17 -14.42 -18.09
CA TYR A 343 24.17 -13.69 -17.34
C TYR A 343 25.48 -14.50 -17.33
N VAL A 344 26.51 -14.03 -18.02
CA VAL A 344 27.85 -14.64 -17.97
C VAL A 344 28.53 -14.12 -16.72
N GLY A 345 28.29 -14.80 -15.60
CA GLY A 345 29.01 -14.56 -14.34
C GLY A 345 30.50 -14.84 -14.51
N ALA A 346 31.31 -14.03 -13.82
CA ALA A 346 32.76 -13.96 -13.89
C ALA A 346 33.46 -15.34 -13.97
N THR A 347 34.43 -15.42 -14.88
CA THR A 347 35.38 -16.52 -15.01
C THR A 347 36.02 -16.83 -13.65
N THR A 348 35.79 -18.05 -13.16
CA THR A 348 36.61 -18.63 -12.09
C THR A 348 38.05 -18.67 -12.57
N ALA A 349 38.94 -17.91 -11.94
CA ALA A 349 40.37 -18.04 -12.12
C ALA A 349 40.78 -19.45 -11.68
N THR A 350 41.04 -20.33 -12.64
CA THR A 350 41.69 -21.61 -12.42
C THR A 350 43.14 -21.36 -12.06
N THR A 351 43.48 -21.59 -10.80
CA THR A 351 44.88 -21.71 -10.32
C THR A 351 45.57 -22.86 -11.07
N PRO A 352 46.75 -22.68 -11.66
CA PRO A 352 47.48 -23.78 -12.27
C PRO A 352 48.10 -24.67 -11.17
N SER A 353 47.83 -25.98 -11.23
CA SER A 353 48.46 -26.96 -10.33
C SER A 353 49.96 -27.04 -10.60
N SER A 354 50.79 -26.66 -9.63
CA SER A 354 52.20 -27.03 -9.61
C SER A 354 52.32 -28.49 -9.13
N LYS A 355 52.86 -29.35 -10.00
CA LYS A 355 53.23 -30.73 -9.68
C LYS A 355 54.39 -30.72 -8.69
N ILE A 356 54.21 -31.35 -7.54
CA ILE A 356 55.31 -31.74 -6.64
C ILE A 356 55.72 -33.17 -7.02
N PRO A 357 57.00 -33.46 -7.34
CA PRO A 357 57.44 -34.83 -7.59
C PRO A 357 57.56 -35.61 -6.27
N ARG A 358 56.98 -36.81 -6.23
CA ARG A 358 57.19 -37.79 -5.15
C ARG A 358 58.59 -38.38 -5.26
N ALA A 359 59.36 -38.30 -4.17
CA ALA A 359 60.56 -39.10 -3.97
C ALA A 359 60.14 -40.55 -3.64
N ASN A 360 60.77 -41.52 -4.33
CA ASN A 360 60.63 -42.94 -4.05
C ASN A 360 61.45 -43.30 -2.80
N CYS A 361 60.82 -43.98 -1.85
CA CYS A 361 61.51 -44.87 -0.90
C CYS A 361 61.40 -46.29 -1.43
N SER A 362 62.42 -46.78 -2.12
CA SER A 362 63.14 -48.07 -1.91
C SER A 362 64.26 -48.16 -2.94
#